data_AF-A0A3M1RBR9-F1
#
_entry.id   AF-A0A3M1RBR9-F1
#
_cell.length_a   1.000
_cell.length_b   1.000
_cell.length_c   1.000
_cell.angle_alpha   90.00
_cell.angle_beta   90.00
_cell.angle_gamma   90.00
#
_symmetry.space_group_name_H-M   'P 1'
#
loop_
_entity.id
_entity.type
_entity.pdbx_description
1 polymer ?
#
loop_
_entity_poly.entity_id
_entity_poly.type
_entity_poly.pdbx_seq_one_letter_code
_entity_poly.pdbx_strand_id
1 'polypeptide(L)'
;TNNLAAEEGYFYVVDVYRGFGMERVPRGSIKYLRVVESPEKRFWTKPAWNGGTGQQAPGMAWDDFNNKRILGTVPVEEDGSVYFAVPALKYVYFQLVDDQGRMVQSMRSGTIVQPGERIGCVGCHEDRRESVLTDRLPRAMQQPPKRLAPWYGPPRTFSYTAEVQPVFDRHCVQCHDYDRPAGETLNLCGDLNLVFNMSYVELRRKGYVKVVGAGPAQTQPPYSWGSHASRLAQVVLEGHGDPAVDSKIHLTPEDVDRILTWIDINAPYYPEYAAGAYGNNPFGRSPLTAVELKRLEELTGVAVSKNPFIDQVDFTRPEKSRCLANLEPSDAPDSPYQQALALIEGGRNRLAASPRPDMTPEYQLAERERLQQQKYERLRQIEEVMRRAAADGRRVRLPADTDAPELPADTVAP
;
A
#
# COMPACT_ATOMS: atom_id res chain seq x y z
N THR A 1 23.96 -22.84 -1.63
CA THR A 1 23.20 -24.01 -2.10
C THR A 1 21.78 -23.84 -1.62
N ASN A 2 20.81 -23.96 -2.52
CA ASN A 2 19.40 -23.79 -2.17
C ASN A 2 18.98 -24.98 -1.29
N ASN A 3 18.39 -24.69 -0.14
CA ASN A 3 17.79 -25.69 0.73
C ASN A 3 16.28 -25.57 0.54
N LEU A 4 15.71 -26.43 -0.30
CA LEU A 4 14.28 -26.38 -0.65
C LEU A 4 13.35 -26.64 0.55
N ALA A 5 13.88 -27.16 1.67
CA ALA A 5 13.14 -27.32 2.92
C ALA A 5 13.20 -26.08 3.83
N ALA A 6 14.01 -25.07 3.51
CA ALA A 6 14.06 -23.83 4.28
C ALA A 6 12.84 -22.94 3.97
N GLU A 7 12.38 -22.18 4.96
CA GLU A 7 11.27 -21.23 4.78
C GLU A 7 11.77 -19.82 4.41
N GLU A 8 13.07 -19.61 4.49
CA GLU A 8 13.70 -18.30 4.39
C GLU A 8 14.87 -18.33 3.41
N GLY A 9 15.15 -17.17 2.84
CA GLY A 9 16.40 -16.87 2.16
C GLY A 9 17.08 -15.67 2.80
N TYR A 10 18.27 -15.34 2.32
CA TYR A 10 19.13 -14.35 2.96
C TYR A 10 19.65 -13.32 1.96
N PHE A 11 19.71 -12.08 2.40
CA PHE A 11 20.30 -10.98 1.66
C PHE A 11 21.45 -10.37 2.45
N TYR A 12 22.54 -10.05 1.76
CA TYR A 12 23.57 -9.17 2.31
C TYR A 12 23.83 -7.99 1.38
N VAL A 13 24.11 -6.84 1.98
CA VAL A 13 24.57 -5.63 1.29
C VAL A 13 25.96 -5.31 1.82
N VAL A 14 26.94 -5.21 0.93
CA VAL A 14 28.33 -4.93 1.30
C VAL A 14 28.44 -3.54 1.94
N ASP A 15 27.87 -2.52 1.29
CA ASP A 15 27.89 -1.15 1.80
C ASP A 15 26.72 -0.33 1.23
N VAL A 16 25.76 0.05 2.07
CA VAL A 16 24.58 0.81 1.65
C VAL A 16 24.90 2.20 1.09
N TYR A 17 26.09 2.74 1.33
CA TYR A 17 26.52 4.05 0.82
C TYR A 17 27.14 3.97 -0.59
N ARG A 18 27.08 2.80 -1.24
CA ARG A 18 27.42 2.65 -2.65
C ARG A 18 26.15 2.60 -3.51
N GLY A 19 26.22 3.11 -4.73
CA GLY A 19 25.11 3.16 -5.67
C GLY A 19 24.70 4.59 -6.04
N PHE A 20 23.65 4.71 -6.83
CA PHE A 20 23.23 5.98 -7.43
C PHE A 20 22.91 7.06 -6.38
N GLY A 21 23.67 8.15 -6.41
CA GLY A 21 23.45 9.34 -5.58
C GLY A 21 23.87 9.17 -4.11
N MET A 22 24.34 7.98 -3.72
CA MET A 22 24.72 7.67 -2.34
C MET A 22 26.00 8.40 -1.90
N GLU A 23 26.80 8.91 -2.84
CA GLU A 23 27.94 9.78 -2.54
C GLU A 23 27.55 11.10 -1.84
N ARG A 24 26.26 11.46 -1.89
CA ARG A 24 25.69 12.67 -1.28
C ARG A 24 25.05 12.38 0.08
N VAL A 25 24.94 11.12 0.47
CA VAL A 25 24.33 10.70 1.73
C VAL A 25 25.45 10.60 2.78
N PRO A 26 25.39 11.35 3.89
CA PRO A 26 26.43 11.30 4.91
C PRO A 26 26.60 9.89 5.47
N ARG A 27 27.82 9.35 5.49
CA ARG A 27 28.07 8.04 6.12
C ARG A 27 27.64 8.04 7.58
N GLY A 28 27.00 6.96 7.98
CA GLY A 28 26.42 6.78 9.31
C GLY A 28 25.01 7.37 9.48
N SER A 29 24.45 8.09 8.49
CA SER A 29 23.08 8.62 8.57
C SER A 29 22.00 7.54 8.43
N ILE A 30 22.25 6.50 7.63
CA ILE A 30 21.36 5.35 7.47
C ILE A 30 21.49 4.46 8.71
N LYS A 31 20.39 4.26 9.42
CA LYS A 31 20.32 3.43 10.63
C LYS A 31 19.68 2.07 10.38
N TYR A 32 18.71 2.02 9.47
CA TYR A 32 17.95 0.80 9.19
C TYR A 32 17.80 0.56 7.69
N LEU A 33 17.64 -0.70 7.34
CA LEU A 33 17.09 -1.14 6.06
C LEU A 33 15.69 -1.69 6.33
N ARG A 34 14.66 -1.07 5.73
CA ARG A 34 13.27 -1.53 5.77
C ARG A 34 13.03 -2.49 4.61
N VAL A 35 12.41 -3.63 4.90
CA VAL A 35 12.02 -4.63 3.91
C VAL A 35 10.53 -4.57 3.69
N VAL A 36 10.12 -4.37 2.43
CA VAL A 36 8.71 -4.29 2.04
C VAL A 36 8.42 -5.33 0.96
N GLU A 37 7.40 -6.15 1.18
CA GLU A 37 6.83 -7.06 0.18
C GLU A 37 5.84 -6.28 -0.70
N SER A 38 5.85 -6.56 -2.00
CA SER A 38 4.81 -6.17 -2.95
C SER A 38 4.08 -7.44 -3.39
N PRO A 39 2.96 -7.81 -2.73
CA PRO A 39 2.23 -9.03 -3.03
C PRO A 39 1.69 -9.10 -4.45
N GLU A 40 1.48 -10.34 -4.91
CA GLU A 40 0.97 -10.63 -6.23
C GLU A 40 -0.48 -10.16 -6.45
N LYS A 41 -0.73 -9.63 -7.64
CA LYS A 41 -2.08 -9.25 -8.08
C LYS A 41 -2.86 -10.49 -8.51
N ARG A 42 -3.89 -10.83 -7.75
CA ARG A 42 -4.73 -12.04 -7.95
C ARG A 42 -6.09 -11.75 -8.57
N PHE A 43 -6.55 -10.51 -8.51
CA PHE A 43 -7.91 -10.11 -8.91
C PHE A 43 -7.87 -8.99 -9.94
N TRP A 44 -8.91 -8.95 -10.78
CA TRP A 44 -9.03 -8.00 -11.88
C TRP A 44 -10.50 -7.66 -12.15
N THR A 45 -10.77 -6.38 -12.40
CA THR A 45 -12.07 -5.83 -12.77
C THR A 45 -12.07 -5.35 -14.22
N LYS A 46 -13.22 -5.37 -14.90
CA LYS A 46 -13.31 -4.75 -16.24
C LYS A 46 -13.29 -3.22 -16.14
N PRO A 47 -14.10 -2.58 -15.28
CA PRO A 47 -13.96 -1.16 -15.01
C PRO A 47 -12.63 -0.89 -14.32
N ALA A 48 -11.95 0.16 -14.75
CA ALA A 48 -10.67 0.56 -14.22
C ALA A 48 -10.74 1.98 -13.66
N TRP A 49 -9.83 2.26 -12.74
CA TRP A 49 -9.45 3.59 -12.30
C TRP A 49 -8.28 4.07 -13.16
N ASN A 50 -8.48 5.16 -13.90
CA ASN A 50 -7.45 5.81 -14.70
C ASN A 50 -6.92 7.04 -13.95
N GLY A 51 -6.33 6.82 -12.77
CA GLY A 51 -5.81 7.91 -11.95
C GLY A 51 -4.32 8.12 -12.13
N GLY A 52 -3.93 9.40 -12.07
CA GLY A 52 -2.56 9.79 -11.76
C GLY A 52 -1.54 9.49 -12.84
N THR A 53 -1.04 8.26 -12.83
CA THR A 53 0.07 7.81 -13.67
C THR A 53 -0.18 6.48 -14.39
N GLY A 54 -1.43 5.96 -14.40
CA GLY A 54 -1.78 4.80 -15.22
C GLY A 54 -3.15 4.17 -14.92
N GLN A 55 -3.45 3.08 -15.63
CA GLN A 55 -4.70 2.32 -15.46
C GLN A 55 -4.57 1.26 -14.36
N GLN A 56 -5.47 1.30 -13.39
CA GLN A 56 -5.58 0.36 -12.27
C GLN A 56 -6.94 -0.35 -12.33
N ALA A 57 -6.97 -1.68 -12.30
CA ALA A 57 -8.22 -2.43 -12.35
C ALA A 57 -8.24 -3.56 -11.30
N PRO A 58 -8.87 -3.38 -10.13
CA PRO A 58 -9.63 -2.19 -9.70
C PRO A 58 -8.73 -1.01 -9.32
N GLY A 59 -9.31 0.12 -8.93
CA GLY A 59 -8.58 1.22 -8.30
C GLY A 59 -7.89 0.75 -7.01
N MET A 60 -6.60 1.09 -6.87
CA MET A 60 -5.73 0.64 -5.77
C MET A 60 -5.14 1.80 -4.97
N ALA A 61 -4.70 2.86 -5.64
CA ALA A 61 -4.14 4.07 -5.05
C ALA A 61 -4.22 5.24 -6.04
N TRP A 62 -3.79 6.44 -5.64
CA TRP A 62 -3.82 7.61 -6.52
C TRP A 62 -2.86 7.47 -7.71
N ASP A 63 -1.58 7.17 -7.44
CA ASP A 63 -0.51 7.03 -8.45
C ASP A 63 0.24 5.69 -8.39
N ASP A 64 -0.09 4.79 -7.46
CA ASP A 64 0.52 3.45 -7.34
C ASP A 64 -0.47 2.35 -7.77
N PHE A 65 0.03 1.19 -8.17
CA PHE A 65 -0.77 0.05 -8.62
C PHE A 65 -0.83 -1.09 -7.61
N ASN A 66 0.07 -1.10 -6.62
CA ASN A 66 0.32 -2.29 -5.81
C ASN A 66 -0.14 -2.10 -4.37
N ASN A 67 -0.67 -3.17 -3.77
CA ASN A 67 -0.69 -3.28 -2.32
C ASN A 67 0.73 -3.57 -1.80
N LYS A 68 0.96 -3.35 -0.50
CA LYS A 68 2.28 -3.47 0.12
C LYS A 68 2.16 -4.13 1.47
N ARG A 69 3.21 -4.81 1.92
CA ARG A 69 3.31 -5.34 3.27
C ARG A 69 4.69 -5.04 3.83
N ILE A 70 4.74 -4.33 4.95
CA ILE A 70 6.00 -4.07 5.65
C ILE A 70 6.37 -5.34 6.41
N LEU A 71 7.50 -5.95 6.05
CA LEU A 71 8.00 -7.16 6.72
C LEU A 71 8.78 -6.81 7.99
N GLY A 72 9.40 -5.64 8.02
CA GLY A 72 10.12 -5.12 9.18
C GLY A 72 11.37 -4.35 8.79
N THR A 73 12.22 -4.10 9.78
CA THR A 73 13.49 -3.39 9.61
C THR A 73 14.66 -4.22 10.15
N VAL A 74 15.86 -3.93 9.67
CA VAL A 74 17.12 -4.48 10.19
C VAL A 74 18.13 -3.35 10.36
N PRO A 75 18.92 -3.31 11.45
CA PRO A 75 19.94 -2.28 11.63
C PRO A 75 21.07 -2.41 10.61
N VAL A 76 21.56 -1.27 10.15
CA VAL A 76 22.77 -1.15 9.33
C VAL A 76 23.99 -1.06 10.25
N GLU A 77 25.04 -1.82 9.95
CA GLU A 77 26.29 -1.79 10.71
C GLU A 77 27.06 -0.47 10.49
N GLU A 78 28.02 -0.16 11.38
CA GLU A 78 28.84 1.05 11.29
C GLU A 78 29.62 1.19 9.97
N ASP A 79 30.00 0.07 9.36
CA ASP A 79 30.70 0.04 8.07
C ASP A 79 29.74 0.17 6.86
N GLY A 80 28.44 0.29 7.10
CA GLY A 80 27.40 0.36 6.08
C GLY A 80 26.87 -1.01 5.62
N SER A 81 27.39 -2.11 6.17
CA SER A 81 26.98 -3.46 5.76
C SER A 81 25.69 -3.93 6.44
N VAL A 82 24.95 -4.82 5.77
CA VAL A 82 23.71 -5.41 6.29
C VAL A 82 23.65 -6.89 5.91
N TYR A 83 23.20 -7.76 6.80
CA TYR A 83 22.97 -9.18 6.52
C TYR A 83 21.73 -9.68 7.26
N PHE A 84 20.73 -10.17 6.53
CA PHE A 84 19.41 -10.46 7.09
C PHE A 84 18.68 -11.61 6.39
N ALA A 85 17.73 -12.19 7.11
CA ALA A 85 16.82 -13.21 6.61
C ALA A 85 15.47 -12.60 6.21
N VAL A 86 14.85 -13.15 5.16
CA VAL A 86 13.48 -12.82 4.76
C VAL A 86 12.71 -14.11 4.43
N PRO A 87 11.37 -14.09 4.50
CA PRO A 87 10.56 -15.18 3.97
C PRO A 87 10.89 -15.44 2.50
N ALA A 88 11.17 -16.69 2.15
CA ALA A 88 11.51 -17.06 0.79
C ALA A 88 10.31 -16.86 -0.14
N LEU A 89 10.59 -16.71 -1.45
CA LEU A 89 9.58 -16.67 -2.52
C LEU A 89 8.64 -15.45 -2.43
N LYS A 90 9.05 -14.42 -1.70
CA LYS A 90 8.36 -13.13 -1.64
C LYS A 90 9.05 -12.12 -2.54
N TYR A 91 8.27 -11.37 -3.30
CA TYR A 91 8.77 -10.24 -4.07
C TYR A 91 8.97 -9.05 -3.14
N VAL A 92 10.23 -8.78 -2.79
CA VAL A 92 10.60 -7.77 -1.79
C VAL A 92 11.46 -6.67 -2.41
N TYR A 93 11.37 -5.48 -1.83
CA TYR A 93 12.27 -4.36 -2.10
C TYR A 93 12.73 -3.72 -0.79
N PHE A 94 13.79 -2.93 -0.86
CA PHE A 94 14.47 -2.37 0.30
C PHE A 94 14.41 -0.85 0.30
N GLN A 95 14.28 -0.27 1.50
CA GLN A 95 14.42 1.16 1.72
C GLN A 95 15.51 1.42 2.76
N LEU A 96 16.40 2.36 2.49
CA LEU A 96 17.35 2.88 3.46
C LEU A 96 16.65 3.93 4.31
N VAL A 97 16.77 3.82 5.63
CA VAL A 97 16.02 4.59 6.60
C VAL A 97 16.97 5.27 7.59
N ASP A 98 16.74 6.55 7.86
CA ASP A 98 17.54 7.36 8.79
C ASP A 98 17.17 7.11 10.27
N ASP A 99 17.72 7.91 11.17
CA ASP A 99 17.47 7.85 12.61
C ASP A 99 16.08 8.36 13.02
N GLN A 100 15.39 9.06 12.13
CA GLN A 100 14.01 9.53 12.33
C GLN A 100 12.97 8.58 11.74
N GLY A 101 13.38 7.42 11.22
CA GLY A 101 12.45 6.45 10.61
C GLY A 101 12.04 6.81 9.17
N ARG A 102 12.71 7.78 8.53
CA ARG A 102 12.35 8.29 7.21
C ARG A 102 13.18 7.65 6.10
N MET A 103 12.53 7.34 4.99
CA MET A 103 13.18 6.75 3.82
C MET A 103 14.08 7.76 3.11
N VAL A 104 15.38 7.47 3.11
CA VAL A 104 16.41 8.23 2.40
C VAL A 104 16.49 7.82 0.93
N GLN A 105 16.46 6.51 0.68
CA GLN A 105 16.52 5.93 -0.67
C GLN A 105 15.71 4.64 -0.73
N SER A 106 15.07 4.38 -1.86
CA SER A 106 14.26 3.18 -2.07
C SER A 106 14.70 2.46 -3.34
N MET A 107 14.86 1.15 -3.23
CA MET A 107 14.84 0.27 -4.40
C MET A 107 13.47 0.43 -5.08
N ARG A 108 13.48 0.80 -6.36
CA ARG A 108 12.26 0.93 -7.20
C ARG A 108 12.06 -0.24 -8.17
N SER A 109 12.85 -1.28 -7.97
CA SER A 109 12.64 -2.64 -8.44
C SER A 109 12.39 -3.54 -7.23
N GLY A 110 12.37 -4.85 -7.41
CA GLY A 110 12.31 -5.82 -6.33
C GLY A 110 13.03 -7.09 -6.73
N THR A 111 13.21 -7.98 -5.77
CA THR A 111 13.91 -9.24 -5.91
C THR A 111 13.18 -10.35 -5.15
N ILE A 112 13.54 -11.60 -5.44
CA ILE A 112 13.02 -12.80 -4.79
C ILE A 112 14.22 -13.65 -4.42
N VAL A 113 14.18 -14.23 -3.22
CA VAL A 113 15.16 -15.23 -2.80
C VAL A 113 14.50 -16.60 -2.68
N GLN A 114 15.20 -17.64 -3.15
CA GLN A 114 14.78 -19.02 -3.00
C GLN A 114 15.01 -19.52 -1.57
N PRO A 115 14.32 -20.61 -1.15
CA PRO A 115 14.63 -21.32 0.08
C PRO A 115 16.12 -21.61 0.28
N GLY A 116 16.70 -21.06 1.36
CA GLY A 116 18.10 -21.22 1.76
C GLY A 116 19.11 -20.47 0.88
N GLU A 117 18.67 -19.78 -0.17
CA GLU A 117 19.53 -19.01 -1.07
C GLU A 117 20.11 -17.78 -0.35
N ARG A 118 21.30 -17.36 -0.77
CA ARG A 118 21.97 -16.15 -0.31
C ARG A 118 22.25 -15.26 -1.51
N ILE A 119 21.68 -14.06 -1.53
CA ILE A 119 21.88 -13.06 -2.58
C ILE A 119 22.66 -11.88 -1.99
N GLY A 120 23.65 -11.40 -2.73
CA GLY A 120 24.48 -10.26 -2.36
C GLY A 120 24.26 -9.06 -3.26
N CYS A 121 24.24 -7.87 -2.67
CA CYS A 121 24.33 -6.59 -3.37
C CYS A 121 25.61 -5.87 -2.94
N VAL A 122 26.23 -5.17 -3.89
CA VAL A 122 27.39 -4.30 -3.60
C VAL A 122 26.93 -3.06 -2.84
N GLY A 123 25.80 -2.49 -3.24
CA GLY A 123 25.24 -1.28 -2.65
C GLY A 123 23.75 -1.18 -2.85
N CYS A 124 23.22 0.03 -2.76
CA CYS A 124 21.81 0.33 -3.02
C CYS A 124 21.69 0.97 -4.40
N HIS A 125 21.41 0.16 -5.43
CA HIS A 125 21.25 0.59 -6.82
C HIS A 125 22.58 0.93 -7.52
N GLU A 126 23.59 0.09 -7.29
CA GLU A 126 24.87 0.00 -7.99
C GLU A 126 24.74 -0.39 -9.47
N ASP A 127 25.83 -0.30 -10.24
CA ASP A 127 25.87 -0.93 -11.56
C ASP A 127 25.88 -2.46 -11.38
N ARG A 128 25.00 -3.18 -12.08
CA ARG A 128 24.91 -4.65 -12.03
C ARG A 128 26.20 -5.40 -12.39
N ARG A 129 27.15 -4.72 -13.05
CA ARG A 129 28.47 -5.26 -13.42
C ARG A 129 29.54 -4.93 -12.40
N GLU A 130 29.21 -4.10 -11.41
CA GLU A 130 30.10 -3.78 -10.33
C GLU A 130 30.25 -5.00 -9.42
N SER A 131 31.50 -5.30 -9.11
CA SER A 131 31.89 -6.26 -8.09
C SER A 131 32.79 -5.54 -7.12
N VAL A 132 32.65 -5.82 -5.82
CA VAL A 132 33.53 -5.24 -4.82
C VAL A 132 34.57 -6.27 -4.42
N LEU A 133 35.83 -5.92 -4.67
CA LEU A 133 36.95 -6.49 -3.94
C LEU A 133 36.91 -5.91 -2.52
N THR A 134 36.46 -6.71 -1.57
CA THR A 134 36.54 -6.35 -0.16
C THR A 134 37.82 -6.95 0.41
N ASP A 135 38.73 -6.11 0.91
CA ASP A 135 39.96 -6.59 1.57
C ASP A 135 39.64 -7.30 2.90
N ARG A 136 38.43 -7.11 3.44
CA ARG A 136 37.93 -7.69 4.68
C ARG A 136 36.46 -8.06 4.54
N LEU A 137 36.06 -9.16 5.20
CA LEU A 137 34.66 -9.57 5.28
C LEU A 137 33.82 -8.45 5.95
N PRO A 138 32.74 -7.95 5.31
CA PRO A 138 31.88 -6.91 5.89
C PRO A 138 31.38 -7.31 7.28
N ARG A 139 31.23 -6.34 8.19
CA ARG A 139 30.91 -6.59 9.60
C ARG A 139 29.63 -7.40 9.78
N ALA A 140 28.60 -7.10 8.98
CA ALA A 140 27.33 -7.83 9.05
C ALA A 140 27.47 -9.32 8.69
N MET A 141 28.45 -9.68 7.85
CA MET A 141 28.71 -11.08 7.46
C MET A 141 29.63 -11.82 8.43
N GLN A 142 30.19 -11.14 9.44
CA GLN A 142 30.95 -11.78 10.53
C GLN A 142 30.03 -12.41 11.58
N GLN A 143 28.72 -12.19 11.46
CA GLN A 143 27.69 -12.70 12.34
C GLN A 143 26.61 -13.44 11.52
N PRO A 144 25.78 -14.28 12.18
CA PRO A 144 24.60 -14.85 11.53
C PRO A 144 23.65 -13.76 11.01
N PRO A 145 22.83 -14.07 9.98
CA PRO A 145 21.88 -13.10 9.43
C PRO A 145 20.87 -12.66 10.50
N LYS A 146 20.61 -11.36 10.57
CA LYS A 146 19.65 -10.79 11.51
C LYS A 146 18.21 -11.07 11.10
N ARG A 147 17.34 -11.24 12.10
CA ARG A 147 15.88 -11.28 11.93
C ARG A 147 15.34 -9.86 11.77
N LEU A 148 14.27 -9.71 10.99
CA LEU A 148 13.58 -8.44 10.85
C LEU A 148 12.87 -8.09 12.16
N ALA A 149 13.09 -6.89 12.66
CA ALA A 149 12.28 -6.30 13.71
C ALA A 149 10.91 -5.93 13.10
N PRO A 150 9.80 -6.47 13.64
CA PRO A 150 8.46 -6.09 13.18
C PRO A 150 8.23 -4.60 13.30
N TRP A 151 7.38 -4.05 12.43
CA TRP A 151 7.06 -2.63 12.44
C TRP A 151 6.10 -2.28 13.60
N TYR A 152 4.81 -2.59 13.45
CA TYR A 152 3.81 -2.48 14.53
C TYR A 152 2.87 -3.69 14.47
N GLY A 153 3.28 -4.79 15.12
CA GLY A 153 2.59 -6.08 15.07
C GLY A 153 3.02 -6.95 13.87
N PRO A 154 2.30 -8.05 13.59
CA PRO A 154 2.65 -8.98 12.51
C PRO A 154 2.51 -8.33 11.13
N PRO A 155 3.31 -8.75 10.14
CA PRO A 155 3.19 -8.28 8.76
C PRO A 155 1.79 -8.50 8.17
N ARG A 156 1.23 -7.45 7.58
CA ARG A 156 -0.12 -7.43 6.97
C ARG A 156 -0.16 -6.52 5.74
N THR A 157 -1.14 -6.74 4.87
CA THR A 157 -1.36 -5.85 3.74
C THR A 157 -1.74 -4.45 4.25
N PHE A 158 -1.04 -3.44 3.74
CA PHE A 158 -1.16 -2.07 4.22
C PHE A 158 -2.49 -1.46 3.79
N SER A 159 -3.27 -0.98 4.74
CA SER A 159 -4.52 -0.27 4.49
C SER A 159 -4.41 1.17 5.01
N TYR A 160 -4.65 2.16 4.15
CA TYR A 160 -4.63 3.56 4.58
C TYR A 160 -5.67 3.84 5.69
N THR A 161 -6.86 3.26 5.56
CA THR A 161 -7.96 3.44 6.51
C THR A 161 -7.71 2.77 7.85
N ALA A 162 -6.86 1.74 7.90
CA ALA A 162 -6.49 1.07 9.16
C ALA A 162 -5.20 1.62 9.78
N GLU A 163 -4.23 2.03 8.96
CA GLU A 163 -2.90 2.39 9.44
C GLU A 163 -2.70 3.90 9.61
N VAL A 164 -3.40 4.74 8.84
CA VAL A 164 -3.13 6.20 8.75
C VAL A 164 -4.34 7.03 9.16
N GLN A 165 -5.52 6.77 8.60
CA GLN A 165 -6.73 7.54 8.91
C GLN A 165 -7.00 7.65 10.42
N PRO A 166 -6.81 6.60 11.25
CA PRO A 166 -7.06 6.70 12.70
C PRO A 166 -6.12 7.67 13.43
N VAL A 167 -4.97 8.02 12.84
CA VAL A 167 -4.09 9.08 13.35
C VAL A 167 -4.73 10.44 13.08
N PHE A 168 -5.22 10.68 11.85
CA PHE A 168 -5.90 11.92 11.52
C PHE A 168 -7.21 12.10 12.29
N ASP A 169 -7.98 11.02 12.49
CA ASP A 169 -9.23 11.09 13.26
C ASP A 169 -8.98 11.56 14.69
N ARG A 170 -7.92 11.05 15.33
CA ARG A 170 -7.56 11.44 16.72
C ARG A 170 -7.01 12.84 16.83
N HIS A 171 -6.22 13.30 15.85
CA HIS A 171 -5.36 14.47 16.04
C HIS A 171 -5.68 15.66 15.12
N CYS A 172 -6.32 15.42 13.98
CA CYS A 172 -6.44 16.42 12.91
C CYS A 172 -7.91 16.75 12.56
N VAL A 173 -8.78 15.76 12.50
CA VAL A 173 -10.16 15.90 11.98
C VAL A 173 -10.98 16.92 12.77
N GLN A 174 -10.77 17.07 14.08
CA GLN A 174 -11.45 18.09 14.89
C GLN A 174 -11.36 19.53 14.31
N CYS A 175 -10.26 19.83 13.60
CA CYS A 175 -10.05 21.10 12.91
C CYS A 175 -10.21 20.96 11.39
N HIS A 176 -9.83 19.81 10.83
CA HIS A 176 -9.79 19.53 9.39
C HIS A 176 -10.97 18.66 8.93
N ASP A 177 -12.18 19.16 9.10
CA ASP A 177 -13.42 18.49 8.68
C ASP A 177 -14.38 19.47 8.00
N TYR A 178 -15.50 18.99 7.45
CA TYR A 178 -16.56 19.84 6.94
C TYR A 178 -17.03 20.84 8.01
N ASP A 179 -17.44 22.02 7.55
CA ASP A 179 -17.89 23.15 8.38
C ASP A 179 -16.84 23.66 9.39
N ARG A 180 -15.57 23.28 9.22
CA ARG A 180 -14.45 23.84 9.97
C ARG A 180 -13.60 24.71 9.05
N PRO A 181 -13.12 25.89 9.52
CA PRO A 181 -12.28 26.76 8.70
C PRO A 181 -11.05 26.08 8.10
N ALA A 182 -10.35 25.22 8.87
CA ALA A 182 -9.17 24.51 8.35
C ALA A 182 -9.56 23.39 7.35
N GLY A 183 -10.77 22.84 7.45
CA GLY A 183 -11.33 21.87 6.51
C GLY A 183 -11.59 22.43 5.11
N GLU A 184 -11.87 23.74 4.98
CA GLU A 184 -11.97 24.42 3.68
C GLU A 184 -10.63 24.37 2.92
N THR A 185 -9.53 24.52 3.67
CA THR A 185 -8.16 24.47 3.11
C THR A 185 -7.70 23.03 2.89
N LEU A 186 -7.98 22.12 3.83
CA LEU A 186 -7.61 20.71 3.76
C LEU A 186 -8.58 19.90 4.62
N ASN A 187 -9.43 19.09 3.99
CA ASN A 187 -10.32 18.19 4.72
C ASN A 187 -9.63 16.83 4.92
N LEU A 188 -9.50 16.40 6.18
CA LEU A 188 -8.83 15.16 6.59
C LEU A 188 -9.79 14.11 7.15
N CYS A 189 -11.10 14.27 6.99
CA CYS A 189 -12.06 13.27 7.44
C CYS A 189 -11.91 11.93 6.69
N GLY A 190 -12.29 10.86 7.38
CA GLY A 190 -12.24 9.49 6.87
C GLY A 190 -13.37 9.12 5.92
N ASP A 191 -14.18 10.09 5.48
CA ASP A 191 -15.42 9.83 4.76
C ASP A 191 -15.22 9.14 3.41
N LEU A 192 -16.01 8.11 3.14
CA LEU A 192 -15.85 7.27 1.96
C LEU A 192 -16.43 7.95 0.73
N ASN A 193 -15.68 7.97 -0.36
CA ASN A 193 -16.14 8.44 -1.67
C ASN A 193 -16.24 7.30 -2.68
N LEU A 194 -16.37 7.61 -3.98
CA LEU A 194 -16.51 6.61 -5.04
C LEU A 194 -15.38 5.56 -5.07
N VAL A 195 -14.15 5.95 -4.73
CA VAL A 195 -12.97 5.09 -4.90
C VAL A 195 -12.10 5.03 -3.65
N PHE A 196 -12.00 6.07 -2.85
CA PHE A 196 -11.11 6.17 -1.69
C PHE A 196 -11.88 6.77 -0.51
N ASN A 197 -11.20 7.52 0.34
CA ASN A 197 -11.80 8.42 1.31
C ASN A 197 -11.36 9.88 1.08
N MET A 198 -12.01 10.83 1.76
CA MET A 198 -11.82 12.26 1.56
C MET A 198 -10.38 12.71 1.85
N SER A 199 -9.84 12.36 3.02
CA SER A 199 -8.49 12.77 3.42
C SER A 199 -7.42 12.31 2.43
N TYR A 200 -7.51 11.07 1.93
CA TYR A 200 -6.57 10.56 0.95
C TYR A 200 -6.64 11.38 -0.33
N VAL A 201 -7.85 11.59 -0.88
CA VAL A 201 -8.00 12.35 -2.11
C VAL A 201 -7.52 13.80 -1.94
N GLU A 202 -7.83 14.45 -0.82
CA GLU A 202 -7.40 15.80 -0.52
C GLU A 202 -5.87 15.92 -0.43
N LEU A 203 -5.22 15.05 0.34
CA LEU A 203 -3.75 15.02 0.50
C LEU A 203 -3.04 14.78 -0.84
N ARG A 204 -3.58 13.88 -1.66
CA ARG A 204 -3.03 13.53 -2.96
C ARG A 204 -3.25 14.64 -3.99
N ARG A 205 -4.49 15.09 -4.17
CA ARG A 205 -4.86 16.12 -5.16
C ARG A 205 -4.20 17.47 -4.87
N LYS A 206 -4.08 17.87 -3.60
CA LYS A 206 -3.48 19.15 -3.20
C LYS A 206 -1.95 19.07 -3.04
N GLY A 207 -1.33 17.93 -3.35
CA GLY A 207 0.13 17.79 -3.38
C GLY A 207 0.82 17.87 -2.02
N TYR A 208 0.13 17.53 -0.92
CA TYR A 208 0.73 17.49 0.42
C TYR A 208 1.71 16.33 0.58
N VAL A 209 1.59 15.32 -0.28
CA VAL A 209 2.44 14.14 -0.30
C VAL A 209 3.18 14.06 -1.64
N LYS A 210 4.50 14.01 -1.59
CA LYS A 210 5.37 13.87 -2.77
C LYS A 210 5.87 12.44 -2.89
N VAL A 211 5.25 11.68 -3.78
CA VAL A 211 5.69 10.33 -4.12
C VAL A 211 5.95 10.22 -5.62
N VAL A 212 6.51 9.08 -6.02
CA VAL A 212 6.93 8.83 -7.40
C VAL A 212 5.80 8.18 -8.20
N GLY A 213 4.93 7.40 -7.55
CA GLY A 213 3.86 6.70 -8.27
C GLY A 213 4.44 5.69 -9.27
N ALA A 214 3.87 5.62 -10.48
CA ALA A 214 4.30 4.73 -11.55
C ALA A 214 5.63 5.08 -12.21
N GLY A 215 6.08 6.33 -12.15
CA GLY A 215 7.16 6.84 -13.02
C GLY A 215 8.02 7.89 -12.34
N PRO A 216 9.19 8.25 -12.88
CA PRO A 216 9.77 7.75 -14.12
C PRO A 216 10.51 6.41 -13.87
N ALA A 217 11.01 5.70 -14.89
CA ALA A 217 11.72 4.42 -14.68
C ALA A 217 13.08 4.58 -14.00
N GLN A 218 13.66 5.78 -14.09
CA GLN A 218 14.95 6.12 -13.54
C GLN A 218 14.95 6.05 -12.01
N THR A 219 16.10 5.67 -11.47
CA THR A 219 16.40 5.79 -10.04
C THR A 219 16.24 7.24 -9.61
N GLN A 220 15.56 7.43 -8.49
CA GLN A 220 15.37 8.76 -7.93
C GLN A 220 16.57 9.11 -7.03
N PRO A 221 17.01 10.38 -6.99
CA PRO A 221 18.04 10.79 -6.04
C PRO A 221 17.60 10.55 -4.60
N PRO A 222 18.52 10.26 -3.66
CA PRO A 222 18.20 10.23 -2.25
C PRO A 222 17.51 11.51 -1.79
N TYR A 223 16.60 11.40 -0.82
CA TYR A 223 15.79 12.49 -0.26
C TYR A 223 14.85 13.21 -1.24
N SER A 224 14.78 12.83 -2.52
CA SER A 224 14.04 13.60 -3.53
C SER A 224 12.51 13.42 -3.48
N TRP A 225 12.04 12.40 -2.78
CA TRP A 225 10.64 12.00 -2.63
C TRP A 225 10.41 11.35 -1.27
N GLY A 226 9.17 10.95 -1.00
CA GLY A 226 8.81 10.36 0.28
C GLY A 226 8.63 11.43 1.36
N SER A 227 8.75 11.04 2.62
CA SER A 227 8.56 11.89 3.78
C SER A 227 9.58 13.03 3.86
N HIS A 228 10.80 12.88 3.32
CA HIS A 228 11.77 13.97 3.22
C HIS A 228 11.31 15.14 2.35
N ALA A 229 10.54 14.85 1.30
CA ALA A 229 10.14 15.85 0.32
C ALA A 229 8.66 16.23 0.40
N SER A 230 7.93 15.75 1.42
CA SER A 230 6.49 15.93 1.57
C SER A 230 6.15 17.00 2.59
N ARG A 231 5.29 17.95 2.22
CA ARG A 231 4.82 19.02 3.12
C ARG A 231 4.08 18.46 4.34
N LEU A 232 3.30 17.40 4.17
CA LEU A 232 2.60 16.75 5.29
C LEU A 232 3.58 16.28 6.37
N ALA A 233 4.68 15.65 5.97
CA ALA A 233 5.70 15.17 6.91
C ALA A 233 6.34 16.32 7.69
N GLN A 234 6.58 17.46 7.04
CA GLN A 234 7.07 18.66 7.72
C GLN A 234 6.11 19.11 8.82
N VAL A 235 4.81 19.25 8.51
CA VAL A 235 3.81 19.67 9.51
C VAL A 235 3.66 18.66 10.64
N VAL A 236 3.74 17.37 10.35
CA VAL A 236 3.70 16.30 11.37
C VAL A 236 4.88 16.37 12.34
N LEU A 237 6.06 16.75 11.85
CA LEU A 237 7.30 16.81 12.64
C LEU A 237 7.50 18.14 13.35
N GLU A 238 7.13 19.25 12.71
CA GLU A 238 7.45 20.62 13.15
C GLU A 238 6.23 21.35 13.73
N GLY A 239 5.02 20.85 13.50
CA GLY A 239 3.77 21.53 13.84
C GLY A 239 3.29 22.49 12.75
N HIS A 240 2.26 23.27 13.07
CA HIS A 240 1.61 24.23 12.18
C HIS A 240 2.31 25.59 12.19
N GLY A 241 3.29 25.79 13.07
CA GLY A 241 3.96 27.07 13.27
C GLY A 241 3.11 28.05 14.08
N ASP A 242 2.05 27.57 14.73
CA ASP A 242 1.18 28.32 15.63
C ASP A 242 1.17 27.64 17.00
N PRO A 243 1.84 28.22 18.02
CA PRO A 243 1.90 27.63 19.36
C PRO A 243 0.53 27.36 20.00
N ALA A 244 -0.51 28.12 19.64
CA ALA A 244 -1.86 27.93 20.18
C ALA A 244 -2.57 26.69 19.59
N VAL A 245 -2.18 26.29 18.38
CA VAL A 245 -2.63 25.04 17.74
C VAL A 245 -1.74 23.89 18.19
N ASP A 246 -0.43 24.07 18.11
CA ASP A 246 0.55 23.00 18.32
C ASP A 246 0.55 22.46 19.75
N SER A 247 0.28 23.32 20.75
CA SER A 247 0.11 22.88 22.16
C SER A 247 -1.08 21.96 22.39
N LYS A 248 -2.02 21.83 21.44
CA LYS A 248 -3.20 20.96 21.55
C LYS A 248 -3.00 19.61 20.86
N ILE A 249 -1.93 19.45 20.09
CA ILE A 249 -1.68 18.25 19.28
C ILE A 249 -0.50 17.50 19.88
N HIS A 250 -0.73 16.26 20.29
CA HIS A 250 0.29 15.38 20.85
C HIS A 250 0.33 14.10 20.04
N LEU A 251 1.32 13.97 19.16
CA LEU A 251 1.56 12.76 18.38
C LEU A 251 2.53 11.85 19.12
N THR A 252 2.21 10.57 19.22
CA THR A 252 3.14 9.56 19.70
C THR A 252 4.17 9.23 18.60
N PRO A 253 5.31 8.59 18.94
CA PRO A 253 6.25 8.11 17.92
C PRO A 253 5.61 7.19 16.87
N GLU A 254 4.65 6.36 17.28
CA GLU A 254 3.91 5.48 16.37
C GLU A 254 2.98 6.27 15.43
N ASP A 255 2.33 7.33 15.93
CA ASP A 255 1.49 8.20 15.10
C ASP A 255 2.30 8.85 13.97
N VAL A 256 3.49 9.36 14.31
CA VAL A 256 4.42 9.94 13.34
C VAL A 256 4.86 8.88 12.34
N ASP A 257 5.38 7.74 12.82
CA ASP A 257 5.94 6.71 11.94
C ASP A 257 4.89 6.12 10.98
N ARG A 258 3.64 5.97 11.40
CA ARG A 258 2.52 5.54 10.53
C ARG A 258 2.33 6.46 9.34
N ILE A 259 2.34 7.78 9.55
CA ILE A 259 2.18 8.76 8.48
C ILE A 259 3.43 8.80 7.60
N LEU A 260 4.63 8.89 8.19
CA LEU A 260 5.87 9.00 7.42
C LEU A 260 6.14 7.74 6.59
N THR A 261 5.98 6.57 7.21
CA THR A 261 6.15 5.28 6.52
C THR A 261 5.13 5.12 5.39
N TRP A 262 3.86 5.50 5.59
CA TRP A 262 2.86 5.46 4.51
C TRP A 262 3.30 6.26 3.27
N ILE A 263 3.80 7.48 3.48
CA ILE A 263 4.33 8.32 2.41
C ILE A 263 5.52 7.63 1.74
N ASP A 264 6.46 7.13 2.54
CA ASP A 264 7.71 6.51 2.09
C ASP A 264 7.50 5.25 1.27
N ILE A 265 6.48 4.44 1.59
CA ILE A 265 6.12 3.27 0.80
C ILE A 265 5.25 3.62 -0.42
N ASN A 266 5.30 4.86 -0.91
CA ASN A 266 4.61 5.35 -2.11
C ASN A 266 3.09 5.54 -1.94
N ALA A 267 2.64 5.79 -0.71
CA ALA A 267 1.26 6.16 -0.36
C ALA A 267 0.16 5.21 -0.88
N PRO A 268 0.24 3.89 -0.62
CA PRO A 268 -0.82 2.95 -0.94
C PRO A 268 -2.14 3.32 -0.24
N TYR A 269 -3.27 2.87 -0.80
CA TYR A 269 -4.59 3.01 -0.16
C TYR A 269 -5.20 1.66 0.19
N TYR A 270 -5.49 0.84 -0.82
CA TYR A 270 -6.19 -0.44 -0.64
C TYR A 270 -5.24 -1.55 -0.19
N PRO A 271 -5.63 -2.36 0.82
CA PRO A 271 -4.85 -3.54 1.22
C PRO A 271 -4.98 -4.70 0.22
N GLU A 272 -6.06 -4.76 -0.56
CA GLU A 272 -6.36 -5.91 -1.42
C GLU A 272 -6.79 -5.53 -2.84
N TYR A 273 -6.38 -6.36 -3.80
CA TYR A 273 -6.76 -6.24 -5.20
C TYR A 273 -8.18 -6.69 -5.50
N ALA A 274 -8.79 -7.47 -4.60
CA ALA A 274 -10.17 -7.93 -4.74
C ALA A 274 -11.10 -6.72 -4.73
N ALA A 275 -12.09 -6.71 -5.60
CA ALA A 275 -13.08 -5.64 -5.72
C ALA A 275 -14.34 -5.90 -4.88
N GLY A 276 -14.56 -7.14 -4.44
CA GLY A 276 -15.75 -7.53 -3.70
C GLY A 276 -17.01 -7.34 -4.53
N ALA A 277 -18.07 -6.85 -3.89
CA ALA A 277 -19.39 -6.66 -4.49
C ALA A 277 -19.40 -5.68 -5.68
N TYR A 278 -18.36 -4.84 -5.83
CA TYR A 278 -18.37 -3.70 -6.77
C TYR A 278 -17.46 -3.91 -7.98
N GLY A 279 -17.00 -5.12 -8.24
CA GLY A 279 -16.08 -5.41 -9.36
C GLY A 279 -16.61 -5.10 -10.76
N ASN A 280 -17.94 -4.96 -10.93
CA ASN A 280 -18.59 -4.55 -12.18
C ASN A 280 -19.00 -3.07 -12.20
N ASN A 281 -18.87 -2.36 -11.07
CA ASN A 281 -19.19 -0.95 -10.97
C ASN A 281 -17.99 -0.09 -11.39
N PRO A 282 -18.21 1.20 -11.69
CA PRO A 282 -17.13 2.12 -12.03
C PRO A 282 -15.95 2.05 -11.04
N PHE A 283 -14.75 2.09 -11.62
CA PHE A 283 -13.46 1.97 -10.93
C PHE A 283 -13.22 0.60 -10.25
N GLY A 284 -14.15 -0.35 -10.36
CA GLY A 284 -14.14 -1.59 -9.60
C GLY A 284 -14.33 -1.37 -8.09
N ARG A 285 -14.85 -0.20 -7.68
CA ARG A 285 -14.92 0.24 -6.28
C ARG A 285 -16.21 0.97 -5.92
N SER A 286 -16.86 1.63 -6.88
CA SER A 286 -18.03 2.46 -6.60
C SER A 286 -19.22 1.62 -6.11
N PRO A 287 -19.89 1.98 -5.01
CA PRO A 287 -21.15 1.34 -4.62
C PRO A 287 -22.33 1.75 -5.52
N LEU A 288 -22.16 2.79 -6.33
CA LEU A 288 -23.10 3.20 -7.37
C LEU A 288 -22.72 2.58 -8.72
N THR A 289 -23.73 2.16 -9.46
CA THR A 289 -23.59 1.67 -10.84
C THR A 289 -23.30 2.83 -11.81
N ALA A 290 -22.87 2.51 -13.04
CA ALA A 290 -22.66 3.52 -14.07
C ALA A 290 -23.94 4.29 -14.42
N VAL A 291 -25.11 3.63 -14.35
CA VAL A 291 -26.41 4.25 -14.62
C VAL A 291 -26.77 5.25 -13.53
N GLU A 292 -26.57 4.88 -12.26
CA GLU A 292 -26.82 5.77 -11.12
C GLU A 292 -25.87 6.96 -11.10
N LEU A 293 -24.58 6.75 -11.41
CA LEU A 293 -23.64 7.85 -11.52
C LEU A 293 -24.05 8.80 -12.63
N LYS A 294 -24.41 8.30 -13.82
CA LYS A 294 -24.92 9.17 -14.90
C LYS A 294 -26.15 9.97 -14.46
N ARG A 295 -27.09 9.34 -13.73
CA ARG A 295 -28.25 10.04 -13.19
C ARG A 295 -27.85 11.12 -12.19
N LEU A 296 -26.88 10.85 -11.32
CA LEU A 296 -26.35 11.82 -10.37
C LEU A 296 -25.69 13.01 -11.09
N GLU A 297 -24.96 12.76 -12.17
CA GLU A 297 -24.37 13.81 -13.02
C GLU A 297 -25.46 14.67 -13.69
N GLU A 298 -26.53 14.05 -14.20
CA GLU A 298 -27.67 14.76 -14.80
C GLU A 298 -28.41 15.65 -13.80
N LEU A 299 -28.56 15.18 -12.55
CA LEU A 299 -29.21 15.94 -11.49
C LEU A 299 -28.34 17.11 -11.03
N THR A 300 -27.06 16.86 -10.76
CA THR A 300 -26.15 17.83 -10.10
C THR A 300 -25.41 18.76 -11.06
N GLY A 301 -25.32 18.38 -12.34
CA GLY A 301 -24.46 19.04 -13.33
C GLY A 301 -22.96 18.79 -13.11
N VAL A 302 -22.57 17.92 -12.16
CA VAL A 302 -21.17 17.63 -11.82
C VAL A 302 -20.77 16.28 -12.38
N ALA A 303 -19.66 16.21 -13.13
CA ALA A 303 -19.17 14.98 -13.74
C ALA A 303 -18.46 14.04 -12.74
N VAL A 304 -19.19 13.55 -11.73
CA VAL A 304 -18.67 12.76 -10.61
C VAL A 304 -17.96 11.45 -11.03
N SER A 305 -18.25 10.92 -12.23
CA SER A 305 -17.59 9.72 -12.76
C SER A 305 -16.21 9.98 -13.37
N LYS A 306 -15.73 11.23 -13.39
CA LYS A 306 -14.43 11.61 -13.95
C LYS A 306 -13.45 12.03 -12.85
N ASN A 307 -12.18 11.65 -12.98
CA ASN A 307 -11.09 12.25 -12.23
C ASN A 307 -10.94 13.72 -12.68
N PRO A 308 -10.81 14.72 -11.77
CA PRO A 308 -10.60 14.61 -10.32
C PRO A 308 -11.83 14.72 -9.43
N PHE A 309 -13.03 14.59 -9.98
CA PHE A 309 -14.31 14.82 -9.29
C PHE A 309 -14.84 13.61 -8.50
N ILE A 310 -14.00 12.62 -8.21
CA ILE A 310 -14.43 11.43 -7.44
C ILE A 310 -14.69 11.71 -5.96
N ASP A 311 -14.18 12.83 -5.44
CA ASP A 311 -14.41 13.31 -4.07
C ASP A 311 -15.69 14.15 -3.94
N GLN A 312 -16.46 14.30 -5.01
CA GLN A 312 -17.70 15.08 -4.98
C GLN A 312 -18.85 14.36 -4.28
N VAL A 313 -18.75 13.04 -4.15
CA VAL A 313 -19.71 12.18 -3.47
C VAL A 313 -19.13 11.73 -2.14
N ASP A 314 -19.92 11.90 -1.08
CA ASP A 314 -19.60 11.47 0.27
C ASP A 314 -20.64 10.44 0.72
N PHE A 315 -20.23 9.19 0.92
CA PHE A 315 -21.13 8.14 1.38
C PHE A 315 -21.24 8.07 2.89
N THR A 316 -20.28 8.62 3.64
CA THR A 316 -20.34 8.60 5.11
C THR A 316 -21.33 9.64 5.60
N ARG A 317 -21.29 10.85 5.03
CA ARG A 317 -22.22 11.96 5.26
C ARG A 317 -22.81 12.43 3.93
N PRO A 318 -23.85 11.75 3.39
CA PRO A 318 -24.46 12.04 2.09
C PRO A 318 -24.78 13.51 1.84
N GLU A 319 -25.30 14.20 2.86
CA GLU A 319 -25.65 15.62 2.82
C GLU A 319 -24.43 16.56 2.67
N LYS A 320 -23.21 16.09 2.97
CA LYS A 320 -21.95 16.81 2.77
C LYS A 320 -21.35 16.62 1.38
N SER A 321 -21.99 15.83 0.52
CA SER A 321 -21.55 15.62 -0.86
C SER A 321 -21.48 16.94 -1.62
N ARG A 322 -20.27 17.31 -2.06
CA ARG A 322 -20.00 18.57 -2.77
C ARG A 322 -20.80 18.71 -4.07
N CYS A 323 -21.16 17.59 -4.72
CA CYS A 323 -22.00 17.64 -5.92
C CYS A 323 -23.41 18.17 -5.66
N LEU A 324 -23.91 18.15 -4.42
CA LEU A 324 -25.23 18.66 -4.07
C LEU A 324 -25.27 20.19 -3.97
N ALA A 325 -24.13 20.88 -3.94
CA ALA A 325 -24.05 22.32 -3.68
C ALA A 325 -24.77 23.19 -4.73
N ASN A 326 -24.99 22.67 -5.95
CA ASN A 326 -25.71 23.37 -7.02
C ASN A 326 -27.23 23.17 -6.97
N LEU A 327 -27.74 22.38 -6.01
CA LEU A 327 -29.14 22.05 -5.90
C LEU A 327 -29.77 22.80 -4.73
N GLU A 328 -30.94 23.39 -4.96
CA GLU A 328 -31.75 23.99 -3.90
C GLU A 328 -32.19 22.89 -2.90
N PRO A 329 -31.79 22.99 -1.61
CA PRO A 329 -32.24 22.04 -0.60
C PRO A 329 -33.77 22.03 -0.50
N SER A 330 -34.35 20.84 -0.51
CA SER A 330 -35.81 20.66 -0.45
C SER A 330 -36.14 19.33 0.20
N ASP A 331 -37.24 19.26 0.95
CA ASP A 331 -37.78 18.00 1.50
C ASP A 331 -38.80 17.34 0.56
N ALA A 332 -39.11 17.97 -0.58
CA ALA A 332 -40.03 17.40 -1.54
C ALA A 332 -39.41 16.14 -2.16
N PRO A 333 -40.07 14.96 -2.08
CA PRO A 333 -39.50 13.68 -2.52
C PRO A 333 -39.03 13.67 -3.99
N ASP A 334 -39.74 14.40 -4.85
CA ASP A 334 -39.44 14.48 -6.28
C ASP A 334 -38.44 15.59 -6.64
N SER A 335 -37.95 16.36 -5.66
CA SER A 335 -36.96 17.41 -5.92
C SER A 335 -35.65 16.81 -6.44
N PRO A 336 -34.91 17.52 -7.32
CA PRO A 336 -33.59 17.07 -7.76
C PRO A 336 -32.62 16.80 -6.60
N TYR A 337 -32.70 17.60 -5.53
CA TYR A 337 -31.91 17.44 -4.32
C TYR A 337 -32.19 16.09 -3.63
N GLN A 338 -33.47 15.78 -3.34
CA GLN A 338 -33.83 14.51 -2.69
C GLN A 338 -33.51 13.30 -3.57
N GLN A 339 -33.71 13.39 -4.89
CA GLN A 339 -33.33 12.31 -5.79
C GLN A 339 -31.81 12.07 -5.79
N ALA A 340 -31.00 13.13 -5.82
CA ALA A 340 -29.55 13.02 -5.78
C ALA A 340 -29.06 12.48 -4.43
N LEU A 341 -29.60 12.98 -3.32
CA LEU A 341 -29.30 12.52 -1.98
C LEU A 341 -29.65 11.04 -1.82
N ALA A 342 -30.84 10.61 -2.25
CA ALA A 342 -31.29 9.22 -2.18
C ALA A 342 -30.37 8.25 -2.94
N LEU A 343 -29.81 8.66 -4.08
CA LEU A 343 -28.80 7.86 -4.79
C LEU A 343 -27.55 7.65 -3.92
N ILE A 344 -27.06 8.73 -3.30
CA ILE A 344 -25.85 8.70 -2.46
C ILE A 344 -26.11 7.87 -1.20
N GLU A 345 -27.27 8.03 -0.56
CA GLU A 345 -27.70 7.19 0.56
C GLU A 345 -27.85 5.72 0.18
N GLY A 346 -28.32 5.43 -1.03
CA GLY A 346 -28.32 4.08 -1.59
C GLY A 346 -26.92 3.48 -1.67
N GLY A 347 -25.92 4.29 -2.08
CA GLY A 347 -24.51 3.93 -2.05
C GLY A 347 -24.00 3.64 -0.64
N ARG A 348 -24.30 4.52 0.33
CA ARG A 348 -23.99 4.32 1.76
C ARG A 348 -24.55 3.01 2.28
N ASN A 349 -25.82 2.74 2.03
CA ASN A 349 -26.50 1.53 2.49
C ASN A 349 -25.88 0.27 1.89
N ARG A 350 -25.46 0.33 0.62
CA ARG A 350 -24.72 -0.78 -0.01
C ARG A 350 -23.36 -1.00 0.62
N LEU A 351 -22.60 0.05 0.94
CA LEU A 351 -21.30 -0.07 1.62
C LEU A 351 -21.46 -0.68 3.02
N ALA A 352 -22.51 -0.31 3.75
CA ALA A 352 -22.83 -0.91 5.04
C ALA A 352 -23.19 -2.40 4.93
N ALA A 353 -23.93 -2.79 3.89
CA ALA A 353 -24.32 -4.18 3.66
C ALA A 353 -23.19 -5.05 3.09
N SER A 354 -22.37 -4.47 2.21
CA SER A 354 -21.27 -5.13 1.49
C SER A 354 -20.03 -4.25 1.48
N PRO A 355 -19.22 -4.28 2.56
CA PRO A 355 -18.06 -3.40 2.70
C PRO A 355 -17.05 -3.55 1.56
N ARG A 356 -16.25 -2.51 1.33
CA ARG A 356 -15.08 -2.54 0.43
C ARG A 356 -13.85 -3.08 1.16
N PRO A 357 -12.74 -3.44 0.47
CA PRO A 357 -11.55 -3.94 1.15
C PRO A 357 -10.81 -2.94 2.03
N ASP A 358 -11.11 -1.64 1.93
CA ASP A 358 -10.63 -0.61 2.85
C ASP A 358 -11.48 -0.52 4.14
N MET A 359 -12.53 -1.36 4.26
CA MET A 359 -13.43 -1.42 5.41
C MET A 359 -13.26 -2.77 6.13
N THR A 360 -12.07 -2.98 6.72
CA THR A 360 -11.76 -4.19 7.49
C THR A 360 -12.06 -4.00 8.97
N PRO A 361 -12.46 -5.07 9.70
CA PRO A 361 -12.42 -6.49 9.31
C PRO A 361 -13.68 -7.02 8.59
N GLU A 362 -14.69 -6.21 8.35
CA GLU A 362 -16.02 -6.67 7.87
C GLU A 362 -16.03 -7.08 6.39
N TYR A 363 -15.04 -6.65 5.60
CA TYR A 363 -14.90 -7.02 4.19
C TYR A 363 -14.85 -8.53 3.95
N GLN A 364 -15.56 -8.98 2.91
CA GLN A 364 -15.50 -10.35 2.39
C GLN A 364 -15.35 -10.39 0.87
N LEU A 365 -14.66 -11.43 0.39
CA LEU A 365 -14.53 -11.69 -1.06
C LEU A 365 -15.91 -12.00 -1.67
N ALA A 366 -16.17 -11.48 -2.87
CA ALA A 366 -17.32 -11.91 -3.65
C ALA A 366 -17.15 -13.39 -4.08
N GLU A 367 -18.24 -14.08 -4.41
CA GLU A 367 -18.23 -15.51 -4.74
C GLU A 367 -17.18 -15.88 -5.80
N ARG A 368 -17.13 -15.13 -6.92
CA ARG A 368 -16.13 -15.33 -7.98
C ARG A 368 -14.71 -15.23 -7.43
N GLU A 369 -14.43 -14.21 -6.62
CA GLU A 369 -13.11 -13.95 -6.06
C GLU A 369 -12.73 -15.03 -5.02
N ARG A 370 -13.70 -15.49 -4.22
CA ARG A 370 -13.53 -16.61 -3.30
C ARG A 370 -13.11 -17.89 -4.05
N LEU A 371 -13.76 -18.20 -5.17
CA LEU A 371 -13.40 -19.36 -6.00
C LEU A 371 -11.99 -19.22 -6.60
N GLN A 372 -11.63 -18.02 -7.07
CA GLN A 372 -10.28 -17.73 -7.56
C GLN A 372 -9.23 -17.88 -6.46
N GLN A 373 -9.52 -17.40 -5.25
CA GLN A 373 -8.66 -17.52 -4.08
C GLN A 373 -8.46 -18.99 -3.68
N GLN A 374 -9.53 -19.79 -3.65
CA GLN A 374 -9.46 -21.23 -3.37
C GLN A 374 -8.60 -21.98 -4.39
N LYS A 375 -8.73 -21.65 -5.69
CA LYS A 375 -7.87 -22.20 -6.74
C LYS A 375 -6.40 -21.85 -6.50
N TYR A 376 -6.12 -20.59 -6.15
CA TYR A 376 -4.75 -20.13 -5.88
C TYR A 376 -4.13 -20.85 -4.67
N GLU A 377 -4.86 -20.94 -3.55
CA GLU A 377 -4.41 -21.63 -2.34
C GLU A 377 -4.11 -23.10 -2.60
N ARG A 378 -4.96 -23.78 -3.38
CA ARG A 378 -4.74 -25.16 -3.77
C ARG A 378 -3.48 -25.33 -4.62
N LEU A 379 -3.25 -24.46 -5.61
CA LEU A 379 -2.02 -24.50 -6.42
C LEU A 379 -0.76 -24.24 -5.58
N ARG A 380 -0.86 -23.38 -4.57
CA ARG A 380 0.23 -23.13 -3.61
C ARG A 380 0.53 -24.34 -2.74
N GLN A 381 -0.50 -25.04 -2.25
CA GLN A 381 -0.33 -26.30 -1.50
C GLN A 381 0.33 -27.38 -2.36
N ILE A 382 -0.07 -27.50 -3.63
CA ILE A 382 0.55 -28.41 -4.59
C ILE A 382 2.04 -28.09 -4.75
N GLU A 383 2.36 -26.81 -4.97
CA GLU A 383 3.74 -26.33 -5.13
C GLU A 383 4.59 -26.65 -3.88
N GLU A 384 4.02 -26.50 -2.68
CA GLU A 384 4.69 -26.83 -1.43
C GLU A 384 5.00 -28.33 -1.29
N VAL A 385 4.03 -29.20 -1.62
CA VAL A 385 4.23 -30.65 -1.63
C VAL A 385 5.32 -31.05 -2.62
N MET A 386 5.32 -30.46 -3.82
CA MET A 386 6.38 -30.69 -4.82
C MET A 386 7.75 -30.29 -4.32
N ARG A 387 7.87 -29.13 -3.66
CA ARG A 387 9.15 -28.66 -3.11
C ARG A 387 9.68 -29.58 -2.03
N ARG A 388 8.82 -30.02 -1.11
CA ARG A 388 9.20 -30.97 -0.05
C ARG A 388 9.69 -32.29 -0.64
N ALA A 389 8.95 -32.85 -1.60
CA ALA A 389 9.37 -34.07 -2.28
C ALA A 389 10.72 -33.89 -3.01
N ALA A 390 10.91 -32.77 -3.72
CA ALA A 390 12.16 -32.46 -4.39
C ALA A 390 13.34 -32.31 -3.42
N ALA A 391 13.12 -31.72 -2.24
CA ALA A 391 14.12 -31.62 -1.18
C ALA A 391 14.58 -33.01 -0.69
N ASP A 392 13.66 -33.98 -0.68
CA ASP A 392 13.92 -35.38 -0.31
C ASP A 392 14.40 -36.24 -1.49
N GLY A 393 14.62 -35.67 -2.69
CA GLY A 393 15.01 -36.41 -3.90
C GLY A 393 13.88 -37.22 -4.56
N ARG A 394 12.64 -37.02 -4.14
CA ARG A 394 11.44 -37.73 -4.62
C ARG A 394 10.71 -36.95 -5.72
N ARG A 395 9.77 -37.61 -6.41
CA ARG A 395 8.90 -36.98 -7.42
C ARG A 395 7.42 -37.07 -7.03
N VAL A 396 6.67 -36.02 -7.33
CA VAL A 396 5.21 -35.98 -7.12
C VAL A 396 4.52 -36.12 -8.48
N ARG A 397 3.59 -37.06 -8.58
CA ARG A 397 2.71 -37.16 -9.76
C ARG A 397 1.41 -36.43 -9.46
N LEU A 398 1.11 -35.41 -10.26
CA LEU A 398 -0.18 -34.72 -10.13
C LEU A 398 -1.33 -35.58 -10.64
N PRO A 399 -2.52 -35.48 -10.03
CA PRO A 399 -3.74 -36.03 -10.61
C PRO A 399 -3.99 -35.41 -12.00
N ALA A 400 -4.57 -36.19 -12.90
CA ALA A 400 -4.89 -35.75 -14.27
C ALA A 400 -5.87 -34.56 -14.28
N ASP A 401 -6.74 -34.49 -13.27
CA ASP A 401 -7.60 -33.34 -13.02
C ASP A 401 -6.96 -32.44 -11.95
N THR A 402 -6.30 -31.37 -12.42
CA THR A 402 -5.76 -30.32 -11.55
C THR A 402 -6.83 -29.41 -10.96
N ASP A 403 -8.13 -29.64 -11.21
CA ASP A 403 -9.28 -28.94 -10.61
C ASP A 403 -10.03 -29.80 -9.55
N ALA A 404 -9.64 -31.07 -9.33
CA ALA A 404 -10.25 -31.98 -8.34
C ALA A 404 -10.05 -31.57 -6.85
N PRO A 405 -11.04 -31.68 -5.96
CA PRO A 405 -11.04 -31.02 -4.64
C PRO A 405 -9.93 -31.43 -3.65
N GLU A 406 -9.31 -32.61 -3.79
CA GLU A 406 -8.25 -33.09 -2.89
C GLU A 406 -7.03 -33.60 -3.68
N LEU A 407 -5.84 -33.46 -3.10
CA LEU A 407 -4.65 -34.16 -3.59
C LEU A 407 -4.69 -35.60 -3.06
N PRO A 408 -4.63 -36.63 -3.94
CA PRO A 408 -4.62 -38.01 -3.47
C PRO A 408 -3.43 -38.28 -2.52
N ALA A 409 -3.68 -39.05 -1.47
CA ALA A 409 -2.67 -39.42 -0.47
C ALA A 409 -1.47 -40.20 -1.07
N ASP A 410 -1.67 -40.85 -2.22
CA ASP A 410 -0.68 -41.70 -2.91
C ASP A 410 0.14 -40.97 -3.99
N THR A 411 0.32 -39.65 -3.88
CA THR A 411 0.95 -38.83 -4.94
C THR A 411 2.47 -38.79 -4.93
N VAL A 412 3.13 -39.42 -3.94
CA VAL A 412 4.59 -39.41 -3.85
C VAL A 412 5.17 -40.76 -4.28
N ALA A 413 5.83 -40.77 -5.44
CA ALA A 413 6.63 -41.90 -5.88
C ALA A 413 8.06 -41.77 -5.29
N PRO A 414 8.71 -42.90 -4.95
CA PRO A 414 10.09 -42.89 -4.47
C PRO A 414 11.06 -42.26 -5.45
#